data_AF-A0A3D2V114-F1
#
_entry.id   AF-A0A3D2V114-F1
#
_cell.length_a   1.000
_cell.length_b   1.000
_cell.length_c   1.000
_cell.angle_alpha   90.00
_cell.angle_beta   90.00
_cell.angle_gamma   90.00
#
_symmetry.space_group_name_H-M   'P 1'
#
loop_
_entity.id
_entity.type
_entity.pdbx_description
1 polymer ?
#
loop_
_entity_poly.entity_id
_entity_poly.type
_entity_poly.pdbx_seq_one_letter_code
_entity_poly.pdbx_strand_id
1 'polypeptide(L)'
;PFMSLHPSIYADMLGEKIAKYNVSCWLVNTGWTEGPYGVGHRIEIKYTRTMIKAILEGQLDQVETHADPIFGLHIPVKVKGVPDEILQPRNTWKNP
;
A
#
# COMPACT_ATOMS: atom_id res chain seq x y z
N PRO A 1 -13.25 3.32 18.87
CA PRO A 1 -14.14 4.31 18.22
C PRO A 1 -13.99 5.67 18.90
N PHE A 2 -13.54 6.70 18.17
CA PHE A 2 -13.03 7.95 18.75
C PHE A 2 -13.47 9.22 17.98
N MET A 3 -14.29 9.05 16.93
CA MET A 3 -14.65 10.12 16.01
C MET A 3 -16.01 10.69 16.42
N SER A 4 -16.05 11.97 16.80
CA SER A 4 -17.27 12.65 17.27
C SER A 4 -18.13 13.23 16.15
N LEU A 5 -17.53 13.54 15.00
CA LEU A 5 -18.21 14.07 13.82
C LEU A 5 -18.46 12.98 12.78
N HIS A 6 -19.22 13.31 11.74
CA HIS A 6 -19.43 12.41 10.61
C HIS A 6 -18.09 12.12 9.89
N PRO A 7 -17.79 10.86 9.50
CA PRO A 7 -16.53 10.49 8.83
C PRO A 7 -16.15 11.34 7.62
N SER A 8 -17.13 11.81 6.85
CA SER A 8 -16.88 12.66 5.67
C SER A 8 -16.17 13.97 6.03
N ILE A 9 -16.48 14.57 7.19
CA ILE A 9 -15.83 15.81 7.62
C ILE A 9 -14.32 15.59 7.78
N TYR A 10 -13.90 14.44 8.31
CA TYR A 10 -12.48 14.13 8.46
C TYR A 10 -11.82 13.75 7.13
N ALA A 11 -12.56 13.12 6.22
CA ALA A 11 -12.09 12.83 4.86
C ALA A 11 -11.85 14.12 4.07
N ASP A 12 -12.77 15.09 4.16
CA ASP A 12 -12.63 16.40 3.51
C ASP A 12 -11.43 17.16 4.08
N MET A 13 -11.29 17.19 5.42
CA MET A 13 -10.13 17.79 6.08
C MET A 13 -8.81 17.12 5.64
N LEU A 14 -8.77 15.79 5.49
CA LEU A 14 -7.59 15.08 4.99
C LEU A 14 -7.27 15.50 3.55
N GLY A 15 -8.27 15.56 2.68
CA GLY A 15 -8.12 15.99 1.29
C GLY A 15 -7.55 17.41 1.16
N GLU A 16 -8.09 18.36 1.93
CA GLU A 16 -7.60 19.74 1.97
C GLU A 16 -6.12 19.82 2.42
N LYS A 17 -5.74 19.04 3.42
CA LYS A 17 -4.34 19.00 3.90
C LYS A 17 -3.41 18.39 2.87
N ILE A 18 -3.84 17.33 2.19
CA ILE A 18 -3.05 16.71 1.14
C ILE A 18 -2.78 17.72 0.01
N ALA A 19 -3.82 18.39 -0.47
CA ALA A 19 -3.71 19.38 -1.55
C ALA A 19 -2.85 20.59 -1.13
N LYS A 20 -3.04 21.11 0.09
CA LYS A 20 -2.32 22.29 0.58
C LYS A 20 -0.82 22.06 0.74
N TYR A 21 -0.41 20.88 1.18
CA TYR A 21 0.99 20.57 1.49
C TYR A 21 1.67 19.69 0.45
N ASN A 22 0.96 19.32 -0.62
CA ASN A 22 1.45 18.47 -1.70
C ASN A 22 2.14 17.19 -1.19
N VAL A 23 1.45 16.46 -0.32
CA VAL A 23 2.01 15.25 0.33
C VAL A 23 1.74 14.01 -0.50
N SER A 24 2.68 13.08 -0.52
CA SER A 24 2.50 11.74 -1.09
C SER A 24 1.71 10.84 -0.15
N CYS A 25 0.70 10.14 -0.65
CA CYS A 25 -0.09 9.18 0.11
C CYS A 25 0.22 7.75 -0.34
N TRP A 26 0.42 6.86 0.63
CA TRP A 26 0.74 5.45 0.39
C TRP A 26 -0.23 4.54 1.14
N LEU A 27 -0.72 3.50 0.45
CA LEU A 27 -1.46 2.40 1.06
C LEU A 27 -0.53 1.20 1.21
N VAL A 28 -0.28 0.76 2.45
CA VAL A 28 0.62 -0.36 2.74
C VAL A 28 -0.15 -1.48 3.42
N ASN A 29 -0.22 -2.65 2.79
CA ASN A 29 -0.78 -3.85 3.41
C ASN A 29 0.18 -4.39 4.49
N THR A 30 -0.31 -4.51 5.72
CA THR A 30 0.40 -5.12 6.86
C THR A 30 -0.31 -6.37 7.40
N GLY A 31 -1.33 -6.82 6.65
CA GLY A 31 -2.13 -8.00 6.90
C GLY A 31 -1.57 -9.23 6.19
N TRP A 32 -2.43 -9.92 5.45
CA TRP A 32 -2.15 -11.21 4.82
C TRP A 32 -1.94 -11.08 3.31
N THR A 33 -1.24 -12.06 2.75
CA THR A 33 -0.99 -12.24 1.31
C THR A 33 -1.10 -13.73 0.94
N GLU A 34 -1.10 -14.06 -0.35
CA GLU A 34 -1.17 -15.41 -0.93
C GLU A 34 -2.45 -16.22 -0.66
N GLY A 35 -3.49 -15.57 -0.18
CA GLY A 35 -4.78 -16.21 0.06
C GLY A 35 -5.57 -15.54 1.17
N PRO A 36 -6.79 -16.01 1.43
CA PRO A 36 -7.55 -15.59 2.58
C PRO A 36 -6.88 -16.05 3.88
N TYR A 37 -7.35 -15.51 5.01
CA TYR A 37 -6.96 -15.99 6.33
C TYR A 37 -7.15 -17.51 6.44
N GLY A 38 -6.14 -18.21 6.97
CA GLY A 38 -6.11 -19.68 7.10
C GLY A 38 -5.50 -20.41 5.89
N VAL A 39 -5.30 -19.74 4.75
CA VAL A 39 -4.61 -20.30 3.56
C VAL A 39 -3.35 -19.52 3.22
N GLY A 40 -3.46 -18.19 3.18
CA GLY A 40 -2.32 -17.31 2.95
C GLY A 40 -1.39 -17.24 4.16
N HIS A 41 -0.49 -16.26 4.16
CA HIS A 41 0.35 -15.96 5.33
C HIS A 41 0.44 -14.44 5.58
N ARG A 42 0.76 -14.04 6.81
CA ARG A 42 0.95 -12.63 7.16
C ARG A 42 2.24 -12.10 6.53
N ILE A 43 2.19 -10.92 5.92
CA ILE A 43 3.38 -10.29 5.32
C ILE A 43 4.49 -10.18 6.37
N GLU A 44 5.69 -10.64 6.03
CA GLU A 44 6.83 -10.53 6.94
C GLU A 44 7.12 -9.05 7.25
N ILE A 45 7.21 -8.72 8.54
CA ILE A 45 7.45 -7.33 9.00
C ILE A 45 8.70 -6.70 8.39
N LYS A 46 9.71 -7.52 8.04
CA LYS A 46 10.93 -7.07 7.36
C LYS A 46 10.61 -6.38 6.04
N TYR A 47 9.68 -6.94 5.24
CA TYR A 47 9.30 -6.39 3.95
C TYR A 47 8.51 -5.09 4.08
N THR A 48 7.54 -5.04 4.99
CA THR A 48 6.82 -3.80 5.30
C THR A 48 7.78 -2.68 5.73
N ARG A 49 8.75 -2.98 6.60
CA ARG A 49 9.77 -2.00 7.03
C ARG A 49 10.65 -1.55 5.87
N THR A 50 11.07 -2.46 4.99
CA THR A 50 11.83 -2.12 3.78
C THR A 50 11.03 -1.20 2.85
N MET A 51 9.74 -1.48 2.62
CA MET A 51 8.88 -0.61 1.81
C MET A 51 8.73 0.78 2.42
N ILE A 52 8.44 0.86 3.72
CA ILE A 52 8.31 2.16 4.42
C ILE A 52 9.63 2.94 4.35
N LYS A 53 10.77 2.26 4.52
CA LYS A 53 12.09 2.91 4.40
C LYS A 53 12.30 3.46 2.99
N ALA A 54 11.99 2.69 1.94
CA ALA A 54 12.10 3.15 0.56
C ALA A 54 11.20 4.36 0.27
N ILE A 55 9.98 4.37 0.82
CA ILE A 55 9.06 5.52 0.74
C ILE A 55 9.68 6.76 1.40
N LEU A 56 10.17 6.62 2.64
CA LEU A 56 10.74 7.75 3.39
C LEU A 56 12.06 8.27 2.79
N GLU A 57 12.81 7.41 2.10
CA GLU A 57 14.05 7.76 1.39
C GLU A 57 13.78 8.32 -0.03
N GLY A 58 12.52 8.47 -0.44
CA GLY A 58 12.13 8.99 -1.77
C GLY A 58 12.46 8.05 -2.93
N GLN A 59 12.82 6.79 -2.65
CA GLN A 59 13.25 5.83 -3.67
C GLN A 59 12.10 5.41 -4.60
N LEU A 60 10.85 5.64 -4.19
CA LEU A 60 9.66 5.24 -4.93
C LEU A 60 8.95 6.43 -5.61
N ASP A 61 9.51 7.64 -5.56
CA ASP A 61 8.83 8.84 -6.07
C ASP A 61 8.73 8.88 -7.62
N GLN A 62 9.62 8.16 -8.32
CA GLN A 62 9.74 8.18 -9.79
C GLN A 62 9.96 6.78 -10.37
N VAL A 63 9.44 5.75 -9.70
CA VAL A 63 9.55 4.37 -10.19
C VAL A 63 8.40 4.02 -11.14
N GLU A 64 8.65 3.06 -12.02
CA GLU A 64 7.59 2.50 -12.86
C GLU A 64 6.51 1.86 -11.98
N THR A 65 5.25 2.14 -12.32
CA THR A 65 4.08 1.57 -11.65
C THR A 65 3.15 0.92 -12.67
N HIS A 66 2.38 -0.05 -12.21
CA HIS A 66 1.22 -0.56 -12.94
C HIS A 66 -0.05 -0.26 -12.15
N ALA A 67 -1.15 0.00 -12.85
CA ALA A 67 -2.45 0.22 -12.19
C ALA A 67 -3.07 -1.13 -11.80
N ASP A 68 -3.49 -1.25 -10.55
CA ASP A 68 -4.31 -2.37 -10.10
C ASP A 68 -5.66 -2.36 -10.85
N PRO A 69 -6.09 -3.48 -11.44
CA PRO A 69 -7.27 -3.52 -12.29
C PRO A 69 -8.60 -3.36 -11.55
N ILE A 70 -8.62 -3.48 -10.22
CA ILE A 70 -9.84 -3.41 -9.40
C ILE A 70 -9.93 -2.06 -8.67
N PHE A 71 -8.86 -1.68 -7.97
CA PHE A 71 -8.81 -0.49 -7.13
C PHE A 71 -8.23 0.74 -7.86
N GLY A 72 -7.59 0.56 -9.01
CA GLY A 72 -6.94 1.65 -9.75
C GLY A 72 -5.71 2.24 -9.05
N LEU A 73 -5.17 1.56 -8.04
CA LEU A 73 -3.99 1.99 -7.31
C LEU A 73 -2.73 1.79 -8.16
N HIS A 74 -1.81 2.74 -8.10
CA HIS A 74 -0.50 2.61 -8.74
C HIS A 74 0.45 1.79 -7.86
N ILE A 75 0.78 0.58 -8.30
CA ILE A 75 1.66 -0.34 -7.58
C ILE A 75 3.06 -0.28 -8.19
N PRO A 76 4.13 -0.01 -7.40
CA PRO A 76 5.51 -0.08 -7.87
C PRO A 76 5.82 -1.45 -8.47
N VAL A 77 6.44 -1.48 -9.65
CA VAL A 77 6.86 -2.73 -10.30
C VAL A 77 7.93 -3.45 -9.47
N LYS A 78 8.77 -2.69 -8.75
CA LYS A 78 9.85 -3.24 -7.93
C LYS A 78 10.15 -2.38 -6.71
N VAL A 79 10.50 -3.04 -5.60
CA VAL A 79 11.07 -2.41 -4.41
C VAL A 79 12.31 -3.19 -3.99
N LYS A 80 13.46 -2.52 -3.92
CA LYS A 80 14.73 -3.19 -3.60
C LYS A 80 14.65 -3.89 -2.24
N GLY A 81 14.96 -5.19 -2.21
CA GLY A 81 14.93 -5.99 -0.98
C GLY A 81 13.54 -6.49 -0.58
N VAL A 82 12.54 -6.35 -1.46
CA VAL A 82 11.20 -6.95 -1.33
C VAL A 82 10.98 -7.85 -2.56
N PRO A 83 10.57 -9.12 -2.38
CA PRO A 83 10.23 -9.98 -3.51
C PRO A 83 9.05 -9.43 -4.32
N ASP A 84 9.12 -9.53 -5.65
CA ASP A 84 8.10 -8.99 -6.56
C ASP A 84 6.72 -9.65 -6.33
N GLU A 85 6.70 -10.90 -5.88
CA GLU A 85 5.51 -11.66 -5.46
C GLU A 85 4.69 -10.94 -4.36
N ILE A 86 5.37 -10.22 -3.47
CA ILE A 86 4.70 -9.46 -2.39
C ILE A 86 4.04 -8.19 -2.94
N LEU A 87 4.56 -7.62 -4.03
CA LEU A 87 4.03 -6.43 -4.68
C LEU A 87 2.83 -6.76 -5.57
N GLN A 88 2.75 -7.99 -6.07
CA GLN A 88 1.68 -8.48 -6.94
C GLN A 88 0.85 -9.56 -6.22
N PRO A 89 -0.03 -9.18 -5.29
CA PRO A 89 -0.75 -10.13 -4.46
C PRO A 89 -1.61 -11.09 -5.28
N ARG A 90 -2.08 -10.72 -6.47
CA ARG A 90 -2.83 -11.65 -7.33
C ARG A 90 -2.01 -12.88 -7.73
N ASN A 91 -0.73 -12.69 -8.02
CA ASN A 91 0.14 -13.75 -8.54
C ASN A 91 0.54 -14.78 -7.48
N THR A 92 0.24 -14.50 -6.20
CA THR A 92 0.50 -15.42 -5.10
C THR A 92 -0.71 -16.29 -4.75
N TRP A 93 -1.87 -16.05 -5.34
CA TRP A 93 -3.06 -16.87 -5.11
C TRP A 93 -3.07 -18.07 -6.07
N LYS A 94 -3.23 -19.28 -5.52
CA LYS A 94 -3.25 -20.52 -6.32
C LYS A 94 -4.36 -20.56 -7.38
N ASN A 95 -5.48 -19.86 -7.15
CA ASN A 95 -6.59 -19.66 -8.08
C ASN A 95 -6.99 -18.16 -8.06
N PRO A 96 -6.42 -17.33 -8.95
CA PRO A 96 -6.55 -15.87 -8.95
C PRO A 96 -7.76 -15.31 -9.73
#